data_AF-A0A8H3QXU5-F1
#
_entry.id   AF-A0A8H3QXU5-F1
#
_cell.length_a   1.000
_cell.length_b   1.000
_cell.length_c   1.000
_cell.angle_alpha   90.00
_cell.angle_beta   90.00
_cell.angle_gamma   90.00
#
_symmetry.space_group_name_H-M   'P 1'
#
loop_
_entity.id
_entity.type
_entity.pdbx_description
1 polymer ?
#
loop_
_entity_poly.entity_id
_entity_poly.type
_entity_poly.pdbx_seq_one_letter_code
_entity_poly.pdbx_strand_id
1 'polypeptide(L)'
;MPKRKSQTKSYNTTLLSIGKIILETHYGHFSREWWIATERNINDQATLLVPIRLGMQTLTKLNGYDFIITVLEPNMEISPGPKYQAICYFINNELINGDICTNSSFAITSLYKHLFGTKTKFSGPLVMGFDQEIIVEQLLKDVQFRPFEFFVEQLQIIVFGIGISENQEWNYAGDGYRSSFIDNVNKKQFLYVQNFTAKKCILTVYEGNKLRSIICRKTPADVWSHVDHKPKFDANKLFGIDNEYTRALISELQIPSCIPEEWNNSPLLQQIFEYHLKKRTKSGVNWMEFIENWKNQQSEIIELRTSLMQLYGSEYQISSRKFSAWKSMLRHMGCVEITPYNKNQCEFEFWTRLVNSNKDHETLRILCDLGFLHPAPSDQAEILWNCIQESLNANKRGQDGKRRILSIVAD
;
A
#
# COMPACT_ATOMS: atom_id res chain seq x y z
N MET A 1 -15.15 -37.60 2.50
CA MET A 1 -15.01 -38.06 1.09
C MET A 1 -13.64 -37.65 0.58
N PRO A 2 -12.80 -38.57 0.07
CA PRO A 2 -11.50 -38.19 -0.45
C PRO A 2 -11.70 -37.37 -1.73
N LYS A 3 -11.12 -36.16 -1.78
CA LYS A 3 -11.10 -35.30 -2.97
C LYS A 3 -10.55 -36.11 -4.15
N ARG A 4 -11.40 -36.42 -5.14
CA ARG A 4 -10.96 -36.93 -6.45
C ARG A 4 -9.94 -35.93 -6.99
N LYS A 5 -8.67 -36.32 -7.10
CA LYS A 5 -7.70 -35.60 -7.94
C LYS A 5 -8.23 -35.68 -9.37
N SER A 6 -8.86 -34.60 -9.82
CA SER A 6 -9.13 -34.35 -11.22
C SER A 6 -7.79 -34.40 -11.96
N GLN A 7 -7.58 -35.37 -12.85
CA GLN A 7 -6.48 -35.31 -13.80
C GLN A 7 -6.76 -34.16 -14.77
N THR A 8 -6.29 -32.96 -14.42
CA THR A 8 -6.31 -31.82 -15.31
C THR A 8 -5.35 -32.08 -16.46
N LYS A 9 -5.84 -31.97 -17.70
CA LYS A 9 -4.99 -32.04 -18.90
C LYS A 9 -3.99 -30.87 -18.84
N SER A 10 -2.70 -31.18 -18.76
CA SER A 10 -1.63 -30.18 -18.85
C SER A 10 -1.20 -30.01 -20.30
N TYR A 11 -1.09 -28.76 -20.75
CA TYR A 11 -0.49 -28.42 -22.04
C TYR A 11 0.94 -27.91 -21.81
N ASN A 12 1.81 -28.06 -22.82
CA ASN A 12 3.09 -27.36 -22.82
C ASN A 12 2.90 -26.07 -23.62
N THR A 13 2.97 -24.93 -22.94
CA THR A 13 2.65 -23.62 -23.50
C THR A 13 3.85 -22.70 -23.36
N THR A 14 4.07 -21.86 -24.36
CA THR A 14 5.09 -20.81 -24.34
C THR A 14 4.43 -19.46 -24.45
N LEU A 15 4.81 -18.52 -23.57
CA LEU A 15 4.40 -17.12 -23.67
C LEU A 15 5.27 -16.44 -24.74
N LEU A 16 4.68 -16.08 -25.87
CA LEU A 16 5.37 -15.39 -26.97
C LEU A 16 5.45 -13.88 -26.73
N SER A 17 4.36 -13.31 -26.22
CA SER A 17 4.26 -11.90 -25.87
C SER A 17 3.50 -11.79 -24.56
N ILE A 18 4.08 -11.05 -23.60
CA ILE A 18 3.46 -10.79 -22.30
C ILE A 18 2.20 -9.91 -22.41
N GLY A 19 2.16 -8.99 -23.38
CA GLY A 19 1.09 -7.99 -23.47
C GLY A 19 1.18 -6.89 -22.40
N LYS A 20 0.18 -6.01 -22.36
CA LYS A 20 0.14 -4.80 -21.54
C LYS A 20 -0.96 -4.85 -20.48
N ILE A 21 -0.66 -4.28 -19.31
CA ILE A 21 -1.67 -3.90 -18.32
C ILE A 21 -2.10 -2.46 -18.63
N ILE A 22 -3.41 -2.26 -18.77
CA ILE A 22 -4.04 -0.96 -19.00
C ILE A 22 -4.88 -0.62 -17.78
N LEU A 23 -4.66 0.55 -17.19
CA LEU A 23 -5.25 0.95 -15.91
C LEU A 23 -6.78 0.94 -15.97
N GLU A 24 -7.36 1.56 -17.00
CA GLU A 24 -8.81 1.69 -17.19
C GLU A 24 -9.46 0.32 -17.40
N THR A 25 -8.76 -0.61 -18.02
CA THR A 25 -9.24 -1.95 -18.35
C THR A 25 -9.12 -2.90 -17.15
N HIS A 26 -7.95 -2.93 -16.51
CA HIS A 26 -7.62 -3.90 -15.45
C HIS A 26 -8.05 -3.43 -14.06
N TYR A 27 -8.28 -2.13 -13.86
CA TYR A 27 -8.65 -1.55 -12.56
C TYR A 27 -9.86 -0.60 -12.65
N GLY A 28 -10.55 -0.57 -13.79
CA GLY A 28 -11.80 0.17 -13.99
C GLY A 28 -13.05 -0.62 -13.59
N HIS A 29 -14.22 -0.14 -14.02
CA HIS A 29 -15.52 -0.69 -13.62
C HIS A 29 -15.77 -2.14 -14.06
N PHE A 30 -15.21 -2.53 -15.20
CA PHE A 30 -15.33 -3.89 -15.75
C PHE A 30 -14.06 -4.72 -15.56
N SER A 31 -13.20 -4.32 -14.62
CA SER A 31 -11.92 -4.97 -14.33
C SER A 31 -12.05 -6.48 -14.15
N ARG A 32 -13.14 -6.95 -13.53
CA ARG A 32 -13.37 -8.38 -13.27
C ARG A 32 -13.22 -9.29 -14.48
N GLU A 33 -13.47 -8.79 -15.69
CA GLU A 33 -13.38 -9.58 -16.92
C GLU A 33 -11.93 -9.77 -17.42
N TRP A 34 -10.99 -9.04 -16.83
CA TRP A 34 -9.57 -8.99 -17.22
C TRP A 34 -8.65 -9.71 -16.22
N TRP A 35 -9.23 -10.45 -15.28
CA TRP A 35 -8.51 -11.24 -14.29
C TRP A 35 -9.08 -12.64 -14.23
N ILE A 36 -8.20 -13.63 -14.03
CA ILE A 36 -8.58 -15.05 -13.97
C ILE A 36 -8.07 -15.71 -12.70
N ALA A 37 -8.91 -16.53 -12.08
CA ALA A 37 -8.53 -17.39 -10.98
C ALA A 37 -7.76 -18.60 -11.51
N THR A 38 -6.68 -18.98 -10.84
CA THR A 38 -5.92 -20.20 -11.16
C THR A 38 -6.05 -21.19 -10.00
N GLU A 39 -6.24 -22.48 -10.31
CA GLU A 39 -6.49 -23.56 -9.32
C GLU A 39 -5.44 -23.65 -8.20
N ARG A 40 -4.23 -23.12 -8.42
CA ARG A 40 -3.11 -23.14 -7.47
C ARG A 40 -3.14 -22.01 -6.42
N ASN A 41 -4.04 -21.02 -6.54
CA ASN A 41 -4.08 -19.83 -5.68
C ASN A 41 -5.22 -19.85 -4.66
N ILE A 42 -5.83 -21.00 -4.41
CA ILE A 42 -6.90 -21.12 -3.42
C ILE A 42 -6.24 -21.15 -2.04
N ASN A 43 -6.26 -20.02 -1.35
CA ASN A 43 -6.25 -20.06 0.11
C ASN A 43 -7.73 -20.15 0.56
N ASP A 44 -8.03 -20.79 1.69
CA ASP A 44 -9.42 -21.04 2.10
C ASP A 44 -10.25 -19.75 2.32
N GLN A 45 -9.62 -18.56 2.29
CA GLN A 45 -10.23 -17.24 2.56
C GLN A 45 -10.45 -16.36 1.30
N ALA A 46 -9.59 -16.46 0.29
CA ALA A 46 -9.56 -15.68 -0.94
C ALA A 46 -8.70 -16.36 -2.03
N THR A 47 -9.07 -16.18 -3.29
CA THR A 47 -8.32 -16.67 -4.45
C THR A 47 -7.65 -15.51 -5.18
N LEU A 48 -6.32 -15.54 -5.25
CA LEU A 48 -5.56 -14.50 -5.95
C LEU A 48 -5.68 -14.68 -7.47
N LEU A 49 -5.93 -13.56 -8.16
CA LEU A 49 -6.15 -13.56 -9.60
C LEU A 49 -4.86 -13.26 -10.38
N VAL A 50 -4.87 -13.61 -11.67
CA VAL A 50 -3.79 -13.40 -12.63
C VAL A 50 -4.35 -12.54 -13.78
N PRO A 51 -3.61 -11.54 -14.29
CA PRO A 51 -4.15 -10.66 -15.32
C PRO A 51 -4.19 -11.36 -16.68
N ILE A 52 -5.25 -11.08 -17.44
CA ILE A 52 -5.33 -11.37 -18.87
C ILE A 52 -4.86 -10.11 -19.61
N ARG A 53 -3.61 -10.08 -20.05
CA ARG A 53 -3.02 -8.84 -20.60
C ARG A 53 -3.43 -8.58 -22.04
N LEU A 54 -3.64 -7.31 -22.38
CA LEU A 54 -3.96 -6.93 -23.75
C LEU A 54 -2.77 -7.20 -24.67
N GLY A 55 -2.98 -7.87 -25.80
CA GLY A 55 -1.92 -8.24 -26.75
C GLY A 55 -1.03 -9.39 -26.27
N MET A 56 -1.42 -10.08 -25.19
CA MET A 56 -0.78 -11.33 -24.77
C MET A 56 -0.90 -12.37 -25.88
N GLN A 57 0.18 -13.10 -26.14
CA GLN A 57 0.23 -14.19 -27.11
C GLN A 57 0.84 -15.44 -26.49
N THR A 58 0.14 -16.57 -26.66
CA THR A 58 0.58 -17.87 -26.14
C THR A 58 0.61 -18.90 -27.26
N LEU A 59 1.62 -19.76 -27.25
CA LEU A 59 1.84 -20.83 -28.22
C LEU A 59 1.69 -22.18 -27.54
N THR A 60 0.86 -23.05 -28.09
CA THR A 60 0.69 -24.43 -27.61
C THR A 60 0.61 -25.40 -28.77
N LYS A 61 1.25 -26.55 -28.64
CA LYS A 61 1.16 -27.63 -29.64
C LYS A 61 -0.08 -28.49 -29.42
N LEU A 62 -0.96 -28.54 -30.40
CA LEU A 62 -2.13 -29.43 -30.42
C LEU A 62 -2.10 -30.28 -31.69
N ASN A 63 -2.20 -31.60 -31.53
CA ASN A 63 -2.14 -32.56 -32.64
C ASN A 63 -0.91 -32.39 -33.56
N GLY A 64 0.24 -31.99 -32.99
CA GLY A 64 1.48 -31.75 -33.73
C GLY A 64 1.61 -30.39 -34.41
N TYR A 65 0.57 -29.54 -34.37
CA TYR A 65 0.58 -28.21 -34.97
C TYR A 65 0.65 -27.11 -33.91
N ASP A 66 1.27 -25.99 -34.29
CA ASP A 66 1.46 -24.81 -33.45
C ASP A 66 0.22 -23.92 -33.48
N PHE A 67 -0.45 -23.79 -32.32
CA PHE A 67 -1.58 -22.90 -32.13
C PHE A 67 -1.17 -21.68 -31.32
N ILE A 68 -1.43 -20.50 -31.85
CA ILE A 68 -1.20 -19.23 -31.16
C ILE A 68 -2.54 -18.61 -30.77
N ILE A 69 -2.71 -18.28 -29.50
CA ILE A 69 -3.88 -17.53 -29.01
C ILE A 69 -3.44 -16.11 -28.68
N THR A 70 -4.10 -15.13 -29.26
CA THR A 70 -3.88 -13.69 -29.01
C THR A 70 -5.06 -13.08 -28.26
N VAL A 71 -4.76 -12.29 -27.22
CA VAL A 71 -5.73 -11.47 -26.49
C VAL A 71 -5.90 -10.12 -27.19
N LEU A 72 -7.14 -9.79 -27.52
CA LEU A 72 -7.54 -8.61 -28.30
C LEU A 72 -8.40 -7.66 -27.46
N GLU A 73 -8.51 -6.42 -27.96
CA GLU A 73 -9.32 -5.38 -27.35
C GLU A 73 -10.80 -5.80 -27.23
N PRO A 74 -11.49 -5.33 -26.18
CA PRO A 74 -12.91 -5.62 -25.99
C PRO A 74 -13.75 -5.01 -27.11
N ASN A 75 -15.02 -5.39 -27.20
CA ASN A 75 -16.00 -4.62 -27.94
C ASN A 75 -17.06 -4.24 -26.93
N MET A 76 -17.03 -2.98 -26.47
CA MET A 76 -17.90 -2.51 -25.39
C MET A 76 -19.39 -2.65 -25.71
N GLU A 77 -19.78 -2.75 -26.99
CA GLU A 77 -21.16 -3.02 -27.39
C GLU A 77 -21.58 -4.47 -27.16
N ILE A 78 -20.62 -5.41 -27.21
CA ILE A 78 -20.85 -6.86 -27.08
C ILE A 78 -20.47 -7.36 -25.69
N SER A 79 -19.23 -7.11 -25.26
CA SER A 79 -18.70 -7.53 -23.97
C SER A 79 -17.51 -6.63 -23.56
N PRO A 80 -17.47 -6.17 -22.31
CA PRO A 80 -16.34 -5.41 -21.78
C PRO A 80 -15.10 -6.28 -21.51
N GLY A 81 -15.22 -7.61 -21.61
CA GLY A 81 -14.13 -8.55 -21.46
C GLY A 81 -13.24 -8.70 -22.71
N PRO A 82 -12.09 -9.36 -22.55
CA PRO A 82 -11.15 -9.61 -23.63
C PRO A 82 -11.77 -10.43 -24.77
N LYS A 83 -11.34 -10.13 -25.99
CA LYS A 83 -11.57 -11.00 -27.15
C LYS A 83 -10.34 -11.88 -27.38
N TYR A 84 -10.56 -13.00 -28.04
CA TYR A 84 -9.54 -14.00 -28.31
C TYR A 84 -9.60 -14.41 -29.77
N GLN A 85 -8.44 -14.52 -30.38
CA GLN A 85 -8.29 -15.14 -31.69
C GLN A 85 -7.23 -16.22 -31.61
N ALA A 86 -7.59 -17.43 -32.07
CA ALA A 86 -6.64 -18.50 -32.27
C ALA A 86 -6.20 -18.50 -33.74
N ILE A 87 -4.93 -18.77 -33.98
CA ILE A 87 -4.36 -18.98 -35.32
C ILE A 87 -3.53 -20.27 -35.29
N CYS A 88 -3.37 -20.91 -36.44
CA CYS A 88 -2.58 -22.13 -36.57
C CYS A 88 -1.79 -22.12 -37.87
N TYR A 89 -0.51 -22.48 -37.81
CA TYR A 89 0.27 -22.78 -39.00
C TYR A 89 -0.05 -24.22 -39.41
N PHE A 90 -0.90 -24.35 -40.42
CA PHE A 90 -1.35 -25.64 -40.92
C PHE A 90 -0.53 -26.06 -42.14
N ILE A 91 -0.79 -27.27 -42.65
CA ILE A 91 -0.14 -27.93 -43.80
C ILE A 91 0.54 -26.93 -44.76
N ASN A 92 1.83 -27.15 -45.07
CA ASN A 92 2.69 -26.24 -45.87
C ASN A 92 2.94 -24.85 -45.25
N ASN A 93 2.87 -24.71 -43.92
CA ASN A 93 3.00 -23.43 -43.20
C ASN A 93 1.95 -22.38 -43.61
N GLU A 94 0.79 -22.80 -44.10
CA GLU A 94 -0.32 -21.89 -44.36
C GLU A 94 -0.90 -21.39 -43.03
N LEU A 95 -1.01 -20.07 -42.88
CA LEU A 95 -1.59 -19.46 -41.68
C LEU A 95 -3.11 -19.46 -41.76
N ILE A 96 -3.76 -20.26 -40.92
CA ILE A 96 -5.20 -20.30 -40.79
C ILE A 96 -5.63 -19.49 -39.57
N ASN A 97 -6.50 -18.52 -39.80
CA ASN A 97 -7.07 -17.67 -38.75
C ASN A 97 -8.42 -18.22 -38.28
N GLY A 98 -8.58 -18.35 -36.96
CA GLY A 98 -9.87 -18.59 -36.34
C GLY A 98 -10.69 -17.31 -36.20
N ASP A 99 -11.97 -17.49 -35.90
CA ASP A 99 -12.89 -16.39 -35.59
C ASP A 99 -12.48 -15.67 -34.31
N ILE A 100 -12.77 -14.37 -34.26
CA ILE A 100 -12.63 -13.56 -33.04
C ILE A 100 -13.79 -13.89 -32.10
N CYS A 101 -13.46 -14.35 -30.90
CA CYS A 101 -14.43 -14.87 -29.93
C CYS A 101 -14.29 -14.18 -28.56
N THR A 102 -15.36 -14.13 -27.77
CA THR A 102 -15.32 -13.59 -26.38
C THR A 102 -14.84 -14.62 -25.34
N ASN A 103 -14.55 -15.86 -25.77
CA ASN A 103 -14.11 -16.93 -24.90
C ASN A 103 -12.93 -17.67 -25.55
N SER A 104 -11.80 -17.77 -24.83
CA SER A 104 -10.58 -18.42 -25.30
C SER A 104 -10.78 -19.91 -25.61
N SER A 105 -11.60 -20.62 -24.82
CA SER A 105 -11.93 -22.03 -25.04
C SER A 105 -12.70 -22.24 -26.34
N PHE A 106 -13.61 -21.32 -26.67
CA PHE A 106 -14.35 -21.38 -27.91
C PHE A 106 -13.45 -21.05 -29.11
N ALA A 107 -12.61 -20.01 -29.01
CA ALA A 107 -11.67 -19.62 -30.07
C ALA A 107 -10.76 -20.78 -30.51
N ILE A 108 -10.17 -21.50 -29.54
CA ILE A 108 -9.29 -22.64 -29.85
C ILE A 108 -10.08 -23.85 -30.35
N THR A 109 -11.24 -24.14 -29.74
CA THR A 109 -12.05 -25.32 -30.08
C THR A 109 -12.68 -25.18 -31.46
N SER A 110 -13.14 -23.99 -31.84
CA SER A 110 -13.73 -23.73 -33.16
C SER A 110 -12.68 -23.89 -34.26
N LEU A 111 -11.51 -23.29 -34.09
CA LEU A 111 -10.40 -23.44 -35.03
C LEU A 111 -9.94 -24.89 -35.15
N TYR A 112 -9.75 -25.59 -34.03
CA TYR A 112 -9.37 -27.00 -34.05
C TYR A 112 -10.39 -27.87 -34.79
N LYS A 113 -11.69 -27.63 -34.57
CA LYS A 113 -12.76 -28.32 -35.29
C LYS A 113 -12.72 -28.02 -36.79
N HIS A 114 -12.45 -26.76 -37.17
CA HIS A 114 -12.34 -26.37 -38.58
C HIS A 114 -11.19 -27.11 -39.27
N LEU A 115 -10.04 -27.22 -38.62
CA LEU A 115 -8.84 -27.85 -39.20
C LEU A 115 -8.91 -29.37 -39.26
N PHE A 116 -9.48 -30.03 -38.23
CA PHE A 116 -9.43 -31.49 -38.10
C PHE A 116 -10.78 -32.20 -38.20
N GLY A 117 -11.88 -31.45 -38.32
CA GLY A 117 -13.25 -32.01 -38.38
C GLY A 117 -13.73 -32.65 -37.07
N THR A 118 -12.94 -32.60 -35.99
CA THR A 118 -13.26 -33.26 -34.71
C THR A 118 -13.88 -32.30 -33.70
N LYS A 119 -14.76 -32.81 -32.84
CA LYS A 119 -15.47 -32.01 -31.81
C LYS A 119 -14.71 -31.92 -30.47
N THR A 120 -13.39 -32.03 -30.50
CA THR A 120 -12.56 -31.98 -29.30
C THR A 120 -12.67 -30.62 -28.64
N LYS A 121 -13.03 -30.57 -27.35
CA LYS A 121 -13.11 -29.34 -26.57
C LYS A 121 -11.81 -29.13 -25.80
N PHE A 122 -11.32 -27.91 -25.81
CA PHE A 122 -10.16 -27.49 -25.02
C PHE A 122 -10.57 -26.43 -24.00
N SER A 123 -9.88 -26.43 -22.85
CA SER A 123 -9.95 -25.32 -21.90
C SER A 123 -8.98 -24.25 -22.37
N GLY A 124 -9.50 -23.10 -22.78
CA GLY A 124 -8.71 -21.96 -23.23
C GLY A 124 -7.68 -21.52 -22.19
N PRO A 125 -8.06 -21.31 -20.90
CA PRO A 125 -7.10 -20.97 -19.87
C PRO A 125 -5.94 -21.96 -19.71
N LEU A 126 -6.22 -23.27 -19.79
CA LEU A 126 -5.17 -24.30 -19.71
C LEU A 126 -4.30 -24.31 -20.98
N VAL A 127 -4.89 -24.11 -22.17
CA VAL A 127 -4.13 -24.01 -23.43
C VAL A 127 -3.28 -22.74 -23.46
N MET A 128 -3.70 -21.67 -22.79
CA MET A 128 -2.94 -20.43 -22.63
C MET A 128 -1.91 -20.51 -21.48
N GLY A 129 -1.84 -21.64 -20.77
CA GLY A 129 -0.84 -21.88 -19.74
C GLY A 129 -1.06 -21.12 -18.43
N PHE A 130 -2.29 -20.74 -18.09
CA PHE A 130 -2.60 -20.15 -16.78
C PHE A 130 -2.42 -21.11 -15.59
N ASP A 131 -2.21 -22.39 -15.87
CA ASP A 131 -1.79 -23.40 -14.90
C ASP A 131 -0.26 -23.55 -14.80
N GLN A 132 0.53 -22.87 -15.64
CA GLN A 132 1.99 -22.95 -15.64
C GLN A 132 2.59 -21.78 -14.84
N GLU A 133 3.32 -22.13 -13.78
CA GLU A 133 3.92 -21.16 -12.85
C GLU A 133 4.84 -20.14 -13.55
N ILE A 134 5.68 -20.60 -14.48
CA ILE A 134 6.60 -19.74 -15.25
C ILE A 134 5.83 -18.66 -16.06
N ILE A 135 4.65 -18.99 -16.59
CA ILE A 135 3.81 -18.03 -17.32
C ILE A 135 3.12 -17.10 -16.34
N VAL A 136 2.54 -17.64 -15.26
CA VAL A 136 1.87 -16.86 -14.22
C VAL A 136 2.81 -15.82 -13.60
N GLU A 137 4.04 -16.20 -13.24
CA GLU A 137 5.05 -15.29 -12.71
C GLU A 137 5.37 -14.14 -13.67
N GLN A 138 5.49 -14.44 -14.98
CA GLN A 138 5.70 -13.42 -15.99
C GLN A 138 4.50 -12.47 -16.08
N LEU A 139 3.28 -13.01 -16.11
CA LEU A 139 2.05 -12.21 -16.17
C LEU A 139 1.84 -11.35 -14.92
N LEU A 140 2.48 -11.68 -13.80
CA LEU A 140 2.41 -10.90 -12.55
C LEU A 140 3.45 -9.77 -12.44
N LYS A 141 4.45 -9.70 -13.34
CA LYS A 141 5.44 -8.61 -13.34
C LYS A 141 4.76 -7.25 -13.53
N ASP A 142 5.17 -6.19 -12.83
CA ASP A 142 4.57 -4.84 -12.98
C ASP A 142 3.07 -4.73 -12.61
N VAL A 143 2.49 -5.74 -11.95
CA VAL A 143 1.15 -5.64 -11.35
C VAL A 143 1.25 -4.80 -10.07
N GLN A 144 0.57 -3.65 -10.04
CA GLN A 144 0.60 -2.73 -8.88
C GLN A 144 -0.17 -3.27 -7.69
N PHE A 145 -1.38 -3.76 -7.96
CA PHE A 145 -2.24 -4.42 -7.00
C PHE A 145 -2.73 -5.71 -7.62
N ARG A 146 -2.61 -6.83 -6.90
CA ARG A 146 -3.10 -8.13 -7.38
C ARG A 146 -4.52 -8.34 -6.87
N PRO A 147 -5.54 -8.32 -7.74
CA PRO A 147 -6.91 -8.57 -7.33
C PRO A 147 -7.10 -9.97 -6.79
N PHE A 148 -8.12 -10.11 -5.97
CA PHE A 148 -8.50 -11.38 -5.37
C PHE A 148 -10.01 -11.51 -5.32
N GLU A 149 -10.48 -12.75 -5.28
CA GLU A 149 -11.90 -13.06 -5.20
C GLU A 149 -12.22 -13.94 -4.00
N PHE A 150 -13.45 -13.82 -3.51
CA PHE A 150 -14.00 -14.72 -2.50
C PHE A 150 -15.52 -14.77 -2.65
N PHE A 151 -16.15 -15.70 -1.94
CA PHE A 151 -17.58 -15.94 -2.02
C PHE A 151 -18.30 -15.46 -0.78
N VAL A 152 -19.40 -14.73 -0.99
CA VAL A 152 -20.44 -14.51 0.02
C VAL A 152 -21.66 -15.29 -0.44
N GLU A 153 -21.81 -16.51 0.11
CA GLU A 153 -22.71 -17.53 -0.42
C GLU A 153 -22.48 -17.78 -1.93
N GLN A 154 -23.42 -17.37 -2.79
CA GLN A 154 -23.33 -17.48 -4.24
C GLN A 154 -22.71 -16.27 -4.94
N LEU A 155 -22.49 -15.17 -4.22
CA LEU A 155 -21.96 -13.94 -4.79
C LEU A 155 -20.43 -14.00 -4.82
N GLN A 156 -19.87 -13.99 -6.04
CA GLN A 156 -18.43 -13.88 -6.25
C GLN A 156 -18.02 -12.41 -6.18
N ILE A 157 -17.40 -12.02 -5.08
CA ILE A 157 -16.88 -10.67 -4.86
C ILE A 157 -15.44 -10.64 -5.32
N ILE A 158 -15.10 -9.65 -6.14
CA ILE A 158 -13.74 -9.38 -6.61
C ILE A 158 -13.30 -8.02 -6.07
N VAL A 159 -12.22 -8.02 -5.31
CA VAL A 159 -11.54 -6.80 -4.85
C VAL A 159 -10.38 -6.52 -5.78
N PHE A 160 -10.41 -5.35 -6.43
CA PHE A 160 -9.43 -4.95 -7.44
C PHE A 160 -8.77 -3.59 -7.14
N GLY A 161 -9.04 -3.02 -5.98
CA GLY A 161 -8.31 -1.89 -5.45
C GLY A 161 -8.36 -1.91 -3.92
N ILE A 162 -7.29 -1.44 -3.28
CA ILE A 162 -7.18 -1.35 -1.84
C ILE A 162 -6.87 0.09 -1.45
N GLY A 163 -7.55 0.58 -0.43
CA GLY A 163 -7.41 1.92 0.11
C GLY A 163 -7.73 1.86 1.59
N ILE A 164 -7.00 2.64 2.39
CA ILE A 164 -7.13 2.64 3.86
C ILE A 164 -7.66 3.99 4.37
N SER A 165 -8.36 3.95 5.49
CA SER A 165 -8.79 5.13 6.24
C SER A 165 -8.83 4.83 7.74
N GLU A 166 -9.07 5.87 8.54
CA GLU A 166 -9.33 5.76 9.99
C GLU A 166 -10.80 5.42 10.30
N ASN A 167 -11.65 5.24 9.28
CA ASN A 167 -13.08 5.04 9.47
C ASN A 167 -13.40 3.59 9.87
N GLN A 168 -13.73 3.40 11.15
CA GLN A 168 -14.11 2.11 11.72
C GLN A 168 -15.37 1.51 11.09
N GLU A 169 -16.36 2.33 10.71
CA GLU A 169 -17.59 1.84 10.07
C GLU A 169 -17.32 1.21 8.69
N TRP A 170 -16.22 1.61 8.04
CA TRP A 170 -15.77 1.08 6.77
C TRP A 170 -14.75 -0.05 6.94
N ASN A 171 -14.62 -0.63 8.14
CA ASN A 171 -13.56 -1.57 8.48
C ASN A 171 -12.18 -1.04 8.06
N TYR A 172 -11.97 0.27 8.24
CA TYR A 172 -10.76 0.98 7.85
C TYR A 172 -10.43 0.97 6.35
N ALA A 173 -11.36 0.56 5.49
CA ALA A 173 -11.26 0.80 4.06
C ALA A 173 -11.39 2.29 3.76
N GLY A 174 -10.79 2.76 2.68
CA GLY A 174 -10.74 4.18 2.34
C GLY A 174 -10.58 4.43 0.85
N ASP A 175 -10.25 5.68 0.52
CA ASP A 175 -10.04 6.10 -0.86
C ASP A 175 -9.01 5.19 -1.57
N GLY A 176 -9.37 4.71 -2.76
CA GLY A 176 -8.62 3.68 -3.49
C GLY A 176 -9.17 2.25 -3.36
N TYR A 177 -9.99 1.95 -2.34
CA TYR A 177 -10.66 0.66 -2.24
C TYR A 177 -11.70 0.49 -3.34
N ARG A 178 -11.68 -0.65 -4.03
CA ARG A 178 -12.62 -0.98 -5.11
C ARG A 178 -12.96 -2.47 -5.11
N SER A 179 -14.26 -2.78 -5.19
CA SER A 179 -14.75 -4.13 -5.35
C SER A 179 -15.91 -4.20 -6.32
N SER A 180 -16.21 -5.40 -6.83
CA SER A 180 -17.39 -5.63 -7.64
C SER A 180 -17.91 -7.05 -7.52
N PHE A 181 -19.19 -7.23 -7.83
CA PHE A 181 -19.80 -8.54 -7.99
C PHE A 181 -20.97 -8.47 -8.97
N ILE A 182 -21.35 -9.66 -9.46
CA ILE A 182 -22.51 -9.83 -10.32
C ILE A 182 -23.62 -10.50 -9.53
N ASP A 183 -24.85 -10.03 -9.69
CA ASP A 183 -26.04 -10.70 -9.19
C ASP A 183 -27.13 -10.79 -10.27
N ASN A 184 -27.94 -11.84 -10.20
CA ASN A 184 -29.03 -12.08 -11.12
C ASN A 184 -30.37 -11.88 -10.40
N VAL A 185 -30.96 -10.70 -10.57
CA VAL A 185 -32.24 -10.33 -9.94
C VAL A 185 -33.33 -10.34 -11.00
N ASN A 186 -34.41 -11.10 -10.79
CA ASN A 186 -35.56 -11.17 -11.70
C ASN A 186 -35.18 -11.47 -13.17
N LYS A 187 -34.27 -12.44 -13.38
CA LYS A 187 -33.71 -12.83 -14.70
C LYS A 187 -32.90 -11.73 -15.42
N LYS A 188 -32.56 -10.65 -14.71
CA LYS A 188 -31.66 -9.60 -15.21
C LYS A 188 -30.34 -9.67 -14.46
N GLN A 189 -29.26 -9.53 -15.20
CA GLN A 189 -27.91 -9.50 -14.65
C GLN A 189 -27.53 -8.07 -14.32
N PHE A 190 -27.06 -7.84 -13.09
CA PHE A 190 -26.54 -6.56 -12.63
C PHE A 190 -25.07 -6.70 -12.22
N LEU A 191 -24.27 -5.74 -12.63
CA LEU A 191 -22.91 -5.56 -12.11
C LEU A 191 -22.92 -4.41 -11.11
N TYR A 192 -22.50 -4.70 -9.89
CA TYR A 192 -22.35 -3.75 -8.81
C TYR A 192 -20.87 -3.43 -8.65
N VAL A 193 -20.50 -2.17 -8.85
CA VAL A 193 -19.13 -1.68 -8.64
C VAL A 193 -19.13 -0.72 -7.46
N GLN A 194 -18.29 -1.03 -6.48
CA GLN A 194 -18.27 -0.42 -5.16
C GLN A 194 -16.91 0.24 -4.94
N ASN A 195 -16.91 1.46 -4.44
CA ASN A 195 -15.68 2.14 -4.03
C ASN A 195 -15.91 3.13 -2.89
N PHE A 196 -14.80 3.52 -2.27
CA PHE A 196 -14.79 4.59 -1.29
C PHE A 196 -14.02 5.79 -1.84
N THR A 197 -14.44 6.97 -1.39
CA THR A 197 -13.70 8.24 -1.49
C THR A 197 -13.44 8.74 -0.07
N ALA A 198 -12.67 9.81 0.08
CA ALA A 198 -12.34 10.37 1.40
C ALA A 198 -13.54 10.62 2.34
N LYS A 199 -14.76 10.81 1.83
CA LYS A 199 -15.96 11.13 2.65
C LYS A 199 -17.21 10.35 2.29
N LYS A 200 -17.19 9.55 1.22
CA LYS A 200 -18.39 8.90 0.69
C LYS A 200 -18.12 7.49 0.23
N CYS A 201 -19.14 6.67 0.39
CA CYS A 201 -19.30 5.36 -0.18
C CYS A 201 -20.09 5.48 -1.48
N ILE A 202 -19.62 4.82 -2.55
CA ILE A 202 -20.20 4.90 -3.90
C ILE A 202 -20.52 3.49 -4.40
N LEU A 203 -21.76 3.31 -4.87
CA LEU A 203 -22.19 2.13 -5.62
C LEU A 203 -22.63 2.55 -7.02
N THR A 204 -21.99 1.96 -8.01
CA THR A 204 -22.34 2.10 -9.42
C THR A 204 -23.00 0.81 -9.89
N VAL A 205 -24.19 0.92 -10.47
CA VAL A 205 -24.99 -0.22 -10.92
C VAL A 205 -25.04 -0.22 -12.45
N TYR A 206 -24.69 -1.35 -13.06
CA TYR A 206 -24.82 -1.58 -14.49
C TYR A 206 -25.84 -2.67 -14.78
N GLU A 207 -26.64 -2.49 -15.83
CA GLU A 207 -27.57 -3.49 -16.39
C GLU A 207 -27.20 -3.71 -17.85
N GLY A 208 -26.84 -4.94 -18.24
CA GLY A 208 -26.42 -5.24 -19.61
C GLY A 208 -25.27 -4.36 -20.10
N ASN A 209 -24.25 -4.15 -19.26
CA ASN A 209 -23.09 -3.28 -19.48
C ASN A 209 -23.38 -1.78 -19.63
N LYS A 210 -24.64 -1.34 -19.46
CA LYS A 210 -25.03 0.07 -19.48
C LYS A 210 -25.20 0.60 -18.07
N LEU A 211 -24.71 1.81 -17.83
CA LEU A 211 -24.85 2.48 -16.55
C LEU A 211 -26.34 2.69 -16.24
N ARG A 212 -26.80 2.17 -15.09
CA ARG A 212 -28.18 2.29 -14.63
C ARG A 212 -28.31 3.38 -13.57
N SER A 213 -27.42 3.39 -12.58
CA SER A 213 -27.46 4.39 -11.50
C SER A 213 -26.10 4.51 -10.80
N ILE A 214 -25.89 5.65 -10.16
CA ILE A 214 -24.78 5.91 -9.25
C ILE A 214 -25.39 6.39 -7.94
N ILE A 215 -25.08 5.70 -6.83
CA ILE A 215 -25.58 6.00 -5.50
C ILE A 215 -24.39 6.39 -4.63
N CYS A 216 -24.43 7.59 -4.05
CA CYS A 216 -23.37 8.10 -3.18
C CYS A 216 -23.96 8.42 -1.80
N ARG A 217 -23.49 7.75 -0.75
CA ARG A 217 -23.91 7.99 0.65
C ARG A 217 -22.70 7.96 1.59
N LYS A 218 -22.93 8.10 2.90
CA LYS A 218 -21.86 8.10 3.90
C LYS A 218 -21.44 6.69 4.30
N THR A 219 -22.38 5.76 4.44
CA THR A 219 -22.09 4.40 4.89
C THR A 219 -22.45 3.36 3.82
N PRO A 220 -21.81 2.18 3.82
CA PRO A 220 -22.23 1.05 2.99
C PRO A 220 -23.71 0.68 3.15
N ALA A 221 -24.22 0.69 4.40
CA ALA A 221 -25.62 0.40 4.69
C ALA A 221 -26.58 1.41 4.03
N ASP A 222 -26.26 2.70 4.08
CA ASP A 222 -27.04 3.75 3.42
C ASP A 222 -27.05 3.57 1.89
N VAL A 223 -25.92 3.17 1.30
CA VAL A 223 -25.85 2.95 -0.14
C VAL A 223 -26.71 1.76 -0.56
N TRP A 224 -26.63 0.65 0.16
CA TRP A 224 -27.35 -0.58 -0.17
C TRP A 224 -28.86 -0.50 0.10
N SER A 225 -29.31 0.29 1.09
CA SER A 225 -30.74 0.50 1.36
C SER A 225 -31.51 1.12 0.19
N HIS A 226 -30.81 1.82 -0.72
CA HIS A 226 -31.41 2.38 -1.94
C HIS A 226 -31.61 1.35 -3.05
N VAL A 227 -30.91 0.21 -2.98
CA VAL A 227 -31.06 -0.90 -3.93
C VAL A 227 -32.04 -1.93 -3.39
N ASP A 228 -31.91 -2.27 -2.12
CA ASP A 228 -32.77 -3.22 -1.43
C ASP A 228 -33.11 -2.70 -0.03
N HIS A 229 -34.40 -2.47 0.22
CA HIS A 229 -34.89 -1.98 1.52
C HIS A 229 -34.89 -3.07 2.60
N LYS A 230 -34.71 -4.35 2.22
CA LYS A 230 -34.58 -5.50 3.12
C LYS A 230 -33.40 -6.37 2.68
N PRO A 231 -32.16 -5.85 2.78
CA PRO A 231 -31.00 -6.52 2.24
C PRO A 231 -30.79 -7.87 2.93
N LYS A 232 -30.64 -8.93 2.13
CA LYS A 232 -30.30 -10.27 2.63
C LYS A 232 -28.93 -10.30 3.33
N PHE A 233 -27.99 -9.51 2.81
CA PHE A 233 -26.61 -9.48 3.25
C PHE A 233 -26.29 -8.15 3.92
N ASP A 234 -25.42 -8.20 4.92
CA ASP A 234 -24.81 -7.01 5.47
C ASP A 234 -24.03 -6.24 4.37
N ALA A 235 -24.12 -4.92 4.40
CA ALA A 235 -23.51 -4.06 3.39
C ALA A 235 -21.99 -4.16 3.37
N ASN A 236 -21.34 -4.29 4.53
CA ASN A 236 -19.88 -4.44 4.61
C ASN A 236 -19.43 -5.78 4.03
N LYS A 237 -20.25 -6.83 4.16
CA LYS A 237 -20.04 -8.11 3.45
C LYS A 237 -20.14 -7.95 1.93
N LEU A 238 -21.14 -7.23 1.43
CA LEU A 238 -21.29 -6.96 -0.01
C LEU A 238 -20.15 -6.11 -0.57
N PHE A 239 -19.70 -5.10 0.20
CA PHE A 239 -18.52 -4.32 -0.14
C PHE A 239 -17.24 -5.16 -0.13
N GLY A 240 -17.23 -6.24 0.63
CA GLY A 240 -16.10 -7.15 0.76
C GLY A 240 -15.07 -6.76 1.82
N ILE A 241 -15.36 -5.71 2.58
CA ILE A 241 -14.49 -5.17 3.64
C ILE A 241 -14.62 -5.94 4.97
N ASP A 242 -15.62 -6.82 5.10
CA ASP A 242 -15.78 -7.72 6.25
C ASP A 242 -15.02 -9.06 6.06
N ASN A 243 -14.53 -9.34 4.84
CA ASN A 243 -13.75 -10.54 4.56
C ASN A 243 -12.42 -10.53 5.34
N GLU A 244 -12.03 -11.69 5.90
CA GLU A 244 -10.82 -11.83 6.72
C GLU A 244 -9.54 -11.45 5.98
N TYR A 245 -9.40 -11.88 4.72
CA TYR A 245 -8.24 -11.56 3.89
C TYR A 245 -8.20 -10.05 3.57
N THR A 246 -9.34 -9.44 3.23
CA THR A 246 -9.42 -7.98 3.04
C THR A 246 -9.01 -7.22 4.30
N ARG A 247 -9.50 -7.62 5.48
CA ARG A 247 -9.15 -6.97 6.76
C ARG A 247 -7.68 -7.14 7.11
N ALA A 248 -7.12 -8.32 6.89
CA ALA A 248 -5.68 -8.56 7.07
C ALA A 248 -4.86 -7.64 6.17
N LEU A 249 -5.22 -7.53 4.89
CA LEU A 249 -4.53 -6.66 3.95
C LEU A 249 -4.63 -5.18 4.32
N ILE A 250 -5.81 -4.72 4.75
CA ILE A 250 -5.99 -3.35 5.26
C ILE A 250 -5.11 -3.13 6.50
N SER A 251 -5.08 -4.07 7.43
CA SER A 251 -4.26 -3.99 8.65
C SER A 251 -2.76 -3.98 8.35
N GLU A 252 -2.28 -4.72 7.35
CA GLU A 252 -0.87 -4.69 6.91
C GLU A 252 -0.48 -3.35 6.30
N LEU A 253 -1.42 -2.68 5.63
CA LEU A 253 -1.22 -1.38 5.00
C LEU A 253 -1.36 -0.21 5.98
N GLN A 254 -2.12 -0.39 7.07
CA GLN A 254 -2.20 0.59 8.14
C GLN A 254 -0.82 0.83 8.74
N ILE A 255 -0.46 2.10 8.88
CA ILE A 255 0.74 2.45 9.63
C ILE A 255 0.40 2.23 11.10
N PRO A 256 1.10 1.34 11.82
CA PRO A 256 0.85 1.14 13.24
C PRO A 256 1.04 2.47 13.97
N SER A 257 0.09 2.82 14.84
CA SER A 257 0.14 4.03 15.64
C SER A 257 -0.47 3.79 17.03
N CYS A 258 -0.09 4.63 17.99
CA CYS A 258 -0.62 4.64 19.34
C CYS A 258 -0.62 6.05 19.90
N ILE A 259 -1.36 6.28 20.98
CA ILE A 259 -1.25 7.50 21.80
C ILE A 259 -0.35 7.27 23.03
N PRO A 260 0.17 8.33 23.69
CA PRO A 260 1.01 8.23 24.88
C PRO A 260 0.43 7.36 26.00
N GLU A 261 -0.89 7.35 26.16
CA GLU A 261 -1.63 6.54 27.14
C GLU A 261 -1.53 5.03 26.85
N GLU A 262 -1.30 4.66 25.59
CA GLU A 262 -1.20 3.28 25.12
C GLU A 262 0.25 2.75 25.16
N TRP A 263 1.21 3.52 25.65
CA TRP A 263 2.62 3.10 25.76
C TRP A 263 2.87 1.95 26.76
N ASN A 264 1.82 1.38 27.37
CA ASN A 264 1.88 0.13 28.11
C ASN A 264 1.63 -1.11 27.23
N ASN A 265 1.10 -0.93 26.01
CA ASN A 265 0.82 -1.99 25.06
C ASN A 265 2.09 -2.40 24.30
N SER A 266 2.87 -3.31 24.89
CA SER A 266 4.14 -3.76 24.31
C SER A 266 4.00 -4.35 22.90
N PRO A 267 2.99 -5.18 22.57
CA PRO A 267 2.75 -5.64 21.20
C PRO A 267 2.55 -4.50 20.18
N LEU A 268 1.79 -3.46 20.54
CA LEU A 268 1.55 -2.32 19.66
C LEU A 268 2.83 -1.50 19.43
N LEU A 269 3.57 -1.21 20.49
CA LEU A 269 4.87 -0.54 20.40
C LEU A 269 5.87 -1.32 19.54
N GLN A 270 5.88 -2.66 19.67
CA GLN A 270 6.71 -3.53 18.84
C GLN A 270 6.34 -3.36 17.36
N GLN A 271 5.06 -3.40 16.99
CA GLN A 271 4.61 -3.21 15.60
C GLN A 271 5.08 -1.86 15.02
N ILE A 272 4.94 -0.79 15.80
CA ILE A 272 5.41 0.56 15.43
C ILE A 272 6.93 0.57 15.19
N PHE A 273 7.70 -0.04 16.09
CA PHE A 273 9.15 -0.18 15.95
C PHE A 273 9.54 -0.98 14.69
N GLU A 274 8.85 -2.11 14.44
CA GLU A 274 9.09 -2.96 13.29
C GLU A 274 8.87 -2.21 11.97
N TYR A 275 7.82 -1.39 11.92
CA TYR A 275 7.46 -0.60 10.75
C TYR A 275 8.47 0.52 10.49
N HIS A 276 8.79 1.34 11.50
CA HIS A 276 9.59 2.55 11.30
C HIS A 276 11.11 2.35 11.45
N LEU A 277 11.57 1.58 12.45
CA LEU A 277 12.96 1.56 12.87
C LEU A 277 13.72 0.26 12.58
N LYS A 278 13.08 -0.92 12.60
CA LYS A 278 13.76 -2.23 12.48
C LYS A 278 14.67 -2.37 11.25
N LYS A 279 14.28 -1.80 10.11
CA LYS A 279 15.10 -1.78 8.87
C LYS A 279 16.19 -0.70 8.86
N ARG A 280 16.23 0.18 9.86
CA ARG A 280 17.07 1.39 9.94
C ARG A 280 18.02 1.38 11.13
N THR A 281 17.84 0.47 12.08
CA THR A 281 18.70 0.28 13.26
C THR A 281 19.51 -1.01 13.13
N LYS A 282 20.66 -1.08 13.81
CA LYS A 282 21.40 -2.35 13.96
C LYS A 282 20.60 -3.22 14.95
N SER A 283 20.65 -4.54 14.81
CA SER A 283 20.13 -5.47 15.81
C SER A 283 20.77 -5.16 17.17
N GLY A 284 19.96 -4.72 18.16
CA GLY A 284 20.42 -4.45 19.52
C GLY A 284 20.19 -3.03 20.09
N VAL A 285 19.54 -2.11 19.37
CA VAL A 285 19.17 -0.81 19.96
C VAL A 285 18.08 -1.01 21.01
N ASN A 286 18.30 -0.57 22.25
CA ASN A 286 17.34 -0.68 23.35
C ASN A 286 16.25 0.40 23.28
N TRP A 287 15.49 0.41 22.18
CA TRP A 287 14.45 1.42 21.95
C TRP A 287 13.33 1.37 23.00
N MET A 288 13.08 0.21 23.61
CA MET A 288 12.12 0.07 24.72
C MET A 288 12.59 0.83 25.95
N GLU A 289 13.87 0.77 26.31
CA GLU A 289 14.43 1.55 27.42
C GLU A 289 14.31 3.06 27.17
N PHE A 290 14.47 3.52 25.93
CA PHE A 290 14.22 4.93 25.59
C PHE A 290 12.76 5.34 25.92
N ILE A 291 11.78 4.49 25.59
CA ILE A 291 10.37 4.74 25.90
C ILE A 291 10.11 4.69 27.40
N GLU A 292 10.66 3.70 28.11
CA GLU A 292 10.52 3.59 29.56
C GLU A 292 11.15 4.77 30.29
N ASN A 293 12.34 5.22 29.89
CA ASN A 293 13.01 6.38 30.45
C ASN A 293 12.17 7.65 30.25
N TRP A 294 11.58 7.83 29.07
CA TRP A 294 10.70 8.98 28.80
C TRP A 294 9.39 8.91 29.61
N LYS A 295 8.84 7.71 29.87
CA LYS A 295 7.67 7.57 30.75
C LYS A 295 7.98 7.93 32.19
N ASN A 296 9.18 7.59 32.65
CA ASN A 296 9.58 7.71 34.05
C ASN A 296 10.18 9.09 34.41
N GLN A 297 10.55 9.92 33.43
CA GLN A 297 11.02 11.27 33.70
C GLN A 297 9.88 12.20 34.14
N GLN A 298 10.21 13.19 34.96
CA GLN A 298 9.27 14.18 35.48
C GLN A 298 8.74 15.13 34.39
N SER A 299 9.56 15.43 33.38
CA SER A 299 9.19 16.27 32.24
C SER A 299 8.52 15.45 31.15
N GLU A 300 7.51 16.01 30.49
CA GLU A 300 6.93 15.42 29.27
C GLU A 300 7.76 15.75 28.02
N ILE A 301 8.61 16.78 28.11
CA ILE A 301 9.47 17.30 27.05
C ILE A 301 10.85 16.62 27.10
N ILE A 302 11.37 16.24 25.93
CA ILE A 302 12.78 15.84 25.72
C ILE A 302 13.43 16.67 24.62
N GLU A 303 14.75 16.73 24.64
CA GLU A 303 15.54 17.07 23.46
C GLU A 303 15.98 15.77 22.76
N LEU A 304 15.45 15.54 21.57
CA LEU A 304 15.52 14.25 20.90
C LEU A 304 16.95 13.82 20.57
N ARG A 305 17.83 14.74 20.17
CA ARG A 305 19.20 14.35 19.78
C ARG A 305 19.99 13.86 20.97
N THR A 306 19.92 14.57 22.08
CA THR A 306 20.60 14.23 23.33
C THR A 306 20.10 12.89 23.86
N SER A 307 18.78 12.67 23.88
CA SER A 307 18.20 11.39 24.31
C SER A 307 18.63 10.23 23.40
N LEU A 308 18.74 10.45 22.09
CA LEU A 308 19.25 9.43 21.18
C LEU A 308 20.77 9.24 21.31
N MET A 309 21.56 10.28 21.58
CA MET A 309 23.00 10.15 21.85
C MET A 309 23.25 9.33 23.12
N GLN A 310 22.42 9.50 24.16
CA GLN A 310 22.49 8.64 25.35
C GLN A 310 22.19 7.17 25.02
N LEU A 311 21.19 6.92 24.16
CA LEU A 311 20.80 5.57 23.74
C LEU A 311 21.86 4.86 22.87
N TYR A 312 22.50 5.59 21.94
CA TYR A 312 23.47 5.01 21.00
C TYR A 312 24.94 5.15 21.43
N GLY A 313 25.23 5.97 22.45
CA GLY A 313 26.56 6.36 22.89
C GLY A 313 26.97 7.76 22.39
N SER A 314 27.68 8.52 23.22
CA SER A 314 28.06 9.92 22.95
C SER A 314 28.92 10.11 21.69
N GLU A 315 29.69 9.10 21.29
CA GLU A 315 30.52 9.12 20.08
C GLU A 315 29.74 8.70 18.81
N TYR A 316 28.48 8.25 18.95
CA TYR A 316 27.71 7.72 17.83
C TYR A 316 27.07 8.83 16.97
N GLN A 317 27.49 8.92 15.71
CA GLN A 317 26.86 9.83 14.74
C GLN A 317 25.62 9.20 14.10
N ILE A 318 24.44 9.71 14.47
CA ILE A 318 23.16 9.28 13.90
C ILE A 318 23.01 9.85 12.49
N SER A 319 22.84 8.98 11.50
CA SER A 319 22.58 9.41 10.12
C SER A 319 21.22 10.10 9.99
N SER A 320 21.12 11.07 9.08
CA SER A 320 19.87 11.78 8.79
C SER A 320 18.69 10.84 8.52
N ARG A 321 18.93 9.74 7.79
CA ARG A 321 17.91 8.72 7.49
C ARG A 321 17.39 8.01 8.74
N LYS A 322 18.28 7.69 9.69
CA LYS A 322 17.90 7.06 10.96
C LYS A 322 17.17 8.05 11.86
N PHE A 323 17.64 9.29 11.92
CA PHE A 323 17.00 10.36 12.67
C PHE A 323 15.57 10.64 12.16
N SER A 324 15.37 10.70 10.84
CA SER A 324 14.03 10.82 10.24
C SER A 324 13.13 9.62 10.55
N ALA A 325 13.69 8.41 10.66
CA ALA A 325 12.93 7.22 11.03
C ALA A 325 12.46 7.28 12.50
N TRP A 326 13.30 7.76 13.42
CA TRP A 326 12.91 8.04 14.81
C TRP A 326 11.77 9.06 14.88
N LYS A 327 11.89 10.18 14.18
CA LYS A 327 10.81 11.19 14.11
C LYS A 327 9.51 10.61 13.60
N SER A 328 9.57 9.78 12.57
CA SER A 328 8.39 9.11 12.02
C SER A 328 7.75 8.20 13.05
N MET A 329 8.56 7.40 13.76
CA MET A 329 8.09 6.54 14.85
C MET A 329 7.40 7.36 15.94
N LEU A 330 8.05 8.40 16.45
CA LEU A 330 7.51 9.24 17.53
C LEU A 330 6.18 9.90 17.16
N ARG A 331 6.04 10.39 15.92
CA ARG A 331 4.76 10.94 15.44
C ARG A 331 3.64 9.90 15.45
N HIS A 332 3.93 8.66 15.06
CA HIS A 332 2.94 7.58 15.10
C HIS A 332 2.73 7.04 16.53
N MET A 333 3.58 7.39 17.49
CA MET A 333 3.38 7.14 18.91
C MET A 333 2.64 8.28 19.65
N GLY A 334 2.17 9.28 18.90
CA GLY A 334 1.42 10.42 19.43
C GLY A 334 2.28 11.54 20.01
N CYS A 335 3.59 11.54 19.76
CA CYS A 335 4.46 12.66 20.16
C CYS A 335 4.42 13.81 19.16
N VAL A 336 4.66 15.02 19.67
CA VAL A 336 4.64 16.26 18.87
C VAL A 336 5.99 16.96 18.96
N GLU A 337 6.51 17.40 17.81
CA GLU A 337 7.68 18.28 17.71
C GLU A 337 7.26 19.70 18.12
N ILE A 338 7.90 20.26 19.16
CA ILE A 338 7.58 21.56 19.75
C ILE A 338 8.74 22.56 19.65
N THR A 339 9.75 22.27 18.83
CA THR A 339 10.91 23.13 18.60
C THR A 339 10.46 24.56 18.19
N PRO A 340 10.87 25.61 18.91
CA PRO A 340 10.42 26.99 18.66
C PRO A 340 11.18 27.69 17.52
N TYR A 341 12.31 27.14 17.07
CA TYR A 341 13.16 27.74 16.02
C TYR A 341 12.91 27.16 14.63
N ASN A 342 13.33 27.91 13.61
CA ASN A 342 13.43 27.37 12.26
C ASN A 342 14.55 26.33 12.18
N LYS A 343 14.34 25.26 11.40
CA LYS A 343 15.29 24.13 11.24
C LYS A 343 16.69 24.50 10.75
N ASN A 344 16.87 25.73 10.26
CA ASN A 344 18.15 26.25 9.79
C ASN A 344 18.93 26.99 10.89
N GLN A 345 18.33 27.20 12.06
CA GLN A 345 18.88 28.03 13.14
C GLN A 345 19.44 27.22 14.30
N CYS A 346 18.96 25.99 14.50
CA CYS A 346 19.28 25.19 15.69
C CYS A 346 19.35 23.71 15.35
N GLU A 347 20.34 23.00 15.91
CA GLU A 347 20.41 21.54 15.79
C GLU A 347 19.47 20.83 16.76
N PHE A 348 19.11 21.43 17.89
CA PHE A 348 18.26 20.80 18.91
C PHE A 348 16.81 20.65 18.42
N GLU A 349 16.21 19.49 18.70
CA GLU A 349 14.80 19.21 18.40
C GLU A 349 14.06 18.82 19.68
N PHE A 350 13.11 19.66 20.12
CA PHE A 350 12.31 19.42 21.31
C PHE A 350 11.01 18.69 20.96
N TRP A 351 10.69 17.65 21.72
CA TRP A 351 9.52 16.81 21.52
C TRP A 351 8.78 16.63 22.83
N THR A 352 7.45 16.61 22.79
CA THR A 352 6.58 16.34 23.94
C THR A 352 5.70 15.13 23.65
N ARG A 353 5.36 14.40 24.72
CA ARG A 353 4.34 13.33 24.68
C ARG A 353 2.98 13.82 25.21
N LEU A 354 2.78 15.13 25.40
CA LEU A 354 1.46 15.69 25.69
C LEU A 354 0.64 15.89 24.42
N VAL A 355 -0.63 15.48 24.48
CA VAL A 355 -1.62 15.72 23.41
C VAL A 355 -1.86 17.22 23.19
N ASN A 356 -1.83 18.03 24.26
CA ASN A 356 -1.94 19.49 24.18
C ASN A 356 -0.56 20.15 24.30
N SER A 357 0.18 20.17 23.19
CA SER A 357 1.54 20.67 23.10
C SER A 357 1.66 22.19 22.99
N ASN A 358 0.55 22.92 22.82
CA ASN A 358 0.55 24.37 22.58
C ASN A 358 1.18 25.15 23.74
N LYS A 359 0.91 24.74 24.98
CA LYS A 359 1.49 25.39 26.17
C LYS A 359 3.00 25.18 26.26
N ASP A 360 3.46 23.96 25.97
CA ASP A 360 4.89 23.62 25.98
C ASP A 360 5.62 24.40 24.90
N HIS A 361 5.07 24.42 23.68
CA HIS A 361 5.64 25.17 22.56
C HIS A 361 5.71 26.68 22.86
N GLU A 362 4.63 27.26 23.38
CA GLU A 362 4.59 28.68 23.75
C GLU A 362 5.58 29.01 24.87
N THR A 363 5.70 28.13 25.87
CA THR A 363 6.66 28.29 26.96
C THR A 363 8.09 28.27 26.43
N LEU A 364 8.44 27.30 25.56
CA LEU A 364 9.74 27.25 24.92
C LEU A 364 9.99 28.50 24.08
N ARG A 365 9.00 28.98 23.32
CA ARG A 365 9.11 30.22 22.55
C ARG A 365 9.41 31.43 23.43
N ILE A 366 8.68 31.61 24.53
CA ILE A 366 8.93 32.70 25.49
C ILE A 366 10.37 32.64 26.03
N LEU A 367 10.83 31.44 26.41
CA LEU A 367 12.20 31.26 26.90
C LEU A 367 13.24 31.58 25.83
N CYS A 368 12.95 31.33 24.55
CA CYS A 368 13.80 31.73 23.43
C CYS A 368 13.81 33.24 23.23
N ASP A 369 12.64 33.88 23.20
CA ASP A 369 12.50 35.32 22.99
C ASP A 369 13.17 36.13 24.10
N LEU A 370 13.16 35.60 25.33
CA LEU A 370 13.85 36.17 26.49
C LEU A 370 15.36 35.87 26.52
N GLY A 371 15.88 35.08 25.57
CA GLY A 371 17.30 34.74 25.48
C GLY A 371 17.76 33.67 26.47
N PHE A 372 16.86 32.98 27.16
CA PHE A 372 17.21 31.87 28.07
C PHE A 372 17.48 30.56 27.33
N LEU A 373 16.97 30.41 26.10
CA LEU A 373 17.29 29.30 25.21
C LEU A 373 17.99 29.84 23.97
N HIS A 374 19.25 29.45 23.77
CA HIS A 374 20.02 29.84 22.59
C HIS A 374 20.03 28.72 21.53
N PRO A 375 19.73 29.04 20.26
CA PRO A 375 19.68 28.07 19.17
C PRO A 375 21.06 27.57 18.70
N ALA A 376 22.16 28.18 19.13
CA ALA A 376 23.52 27.71 18.90
C ALA A 376 24.34 27.84 20.20
N PRO A 377 25.37 27.00 20.44
CA PRO A 377 26.37 27.33 21.44
C PRO A 377 26.91 28.71 21.11
N SER A 378 26.72 29.66 22.02
CA SER A 378 27.11 31.04 21.76
C SER A 378 28.62 31.12 21.65
N ASP A 379 29.13 31.24 20.42
CA ASP A 379 30.50 31.65 20.15
C ASP A 379 30.83 32.96 20.88
N GLN A 380 29.85 33.73 21.37
CA GLN A 380 30.12 34.95 22.15
C GLN A 380 30.86 34.65 23.45
N ALA A 381 30.69 33.49 24.08
CA ALA A 381 31.48 33.14 25.26
C ALA A 381 32.95 32.88 24.88
N GLU A 382 33.19 32.20 23.76
CA GLU A 382 34.53 31.91 23.26
C GLU A 382 35.20 33.17 22.68
N ILE A 383 34.45 34.00 21.95
CA ILE A 383 34.87 35.33 21.48
C ILE A 383 35.18 36.25 22.65
N LEU A 384 34.33 36.30 23.69
CA LEU A 384 34.60 37.07 24.90
C LEU A 384 35.89 36.61 25.57
N TRP A 385 36.08 35.30 25.73
CA TRP A 385 37.31 34.75 26.31
C TRP A 385 38.54 35.02 25.44
N ASN A 386 38.41 34.91 24.12
CA ASN A 386 39.48 35.24 23.19
C ASN A 386 39.84 36.74 23.23
N CYS A 387 38.85 37.64 23.28
CA CYS A 387 39.08 39.08 23.43
C CYS A 387 39.73 39.42 24.78
N ILE A 388 39.32 38.76 25.87
CA ILE A 388 39.96 38.89 27.19
C ILE A 388 41.42 38.40 27.12
N GLN A 389 41.67 37.28 26.45
CA GLN A 389 43.00 36.69 26.31
C GLN A 389 43.94 37.55 25.45
N GLU A 390 43.45 38.07 24.33
CA GLU A 390 44.18 39.02 23.47
C GLU A 390 44.51 40.30 24.23
N SER A 391 43.53 40.86 24.95
CA SER A 391 43.72 42.05 25.79
C SER A 391 44.74 41.81 26.91
N LEU A 392 44.73 40.64 27.54
CA LEU A 392 45.72 40.21 28.54
C LEU A 392 47.13 40.08 27.97
N ASN A 393 47.26 39.67 26.71
CA ASN A 393 48.54 39.53 26.02
C ASN A 393 49.10 40.87 25.56
N ALA A 394 48.24 41.78 25.10
CA ALA A 394 48.62 43.13 24.70
C ALA A 394 49.05 44.01 25.89
N ASN A 395 48.57 43.72 27.10
CA ASN A 395 48.86 44.54 28.27
C ASN A 395 50.29 44.33 28.81
N LYS A 396 51.06 45.42 28.91
CA LYS A 396 52.43 45.42 29.45
C LYS A 396 52.39 45.22 30.96
N ARG A 397 53.36 44.46 31.50
CA ARG A 397 53.50 44.28 32.95
C ARG A 397 53.91 45.61 33.59
N GLY A 398 53.29 45.96 34.71
CA GLY A 398 53.67 47.13 35.51
C GLY A 398 55.05 46.96 36.14
N GLN A 399 55.57 48.01 36.78
CA GLN A 399 56.86 48.00 37.49
C GLN A 399 56.92 46.96 38.62
N ASP A 400 55.77 46.50 39.12
CA ASP A 400 55.61 45.42 40.11
C ASP A 400 55.58 44.01 39.49
N GLY A 401 55.76 43.88 38.18
CA GLY A 401 55.73 42.62 37.44
C GLY A 401 54.33 42.04 37.22
N LYS A 402 53.26 42.70 37.71
CA LYS A 402 51.88 42.21 37.62
C LYS A 402 51.17 42.79 36.38
N ARG A 403 50.26 42.00 35.79
CA ARG A 403 49.29 42.48 34.78
C ARG A 403 47.98 42.78 35.50
N ARG A 404 47.42 43.97 35.32
CA ARG A 404 46.15 44.39 35.93
C ARG A 404 45.05 44.35 34.86
N ILE A 405 43.91 43.71 35.20
CA ILE A 405 42.82 43.38 34.26
C ILE A 405 41.75 44.49 34.19
N LEU A 406 41.69 45.37 35.19
CA LEU A 406 40.56 46.30 35.41
C LEU A 406 40.37 47.40 34.35
N SER A 407 41.28 47.58 33.39
CA SER A 407 41.14 48.60 32.34
C SER A 407 40.43 48.11 31.06
N ILE A 408 39.95 46.86 31.02
CA ILE A 408 39.45 46.23 29.77
C ILE A 408 37.93 46.41 29.57
N VAL A 409 37.17 46.89 30.57
CA VAL A 409 35.69 46.94 30.51
C VAL A 409 35.13 48.38 30.42
N ALA A 410 35.97 49.37 30.13
CA ALA A 410 35.50 50.73 29.88
C ALA A 410 36.17 51.29 28.62
N ASP A 411 35.63 50.90 27.47
CA ASP A 411 35.23 51.79 26.36
C ASP A 411 34.24 51.06 25.44
#